data_AF-A0A2G9P378-F1
#
_entry.id   AF-A0A2G9P378-F1
#
_cell.length_a   1.000
_cell.length_b   1.000
_cell.length_c   1.000
_cell.angle_alpha   90.00
_cell.angle_beta   90.00
_cell.angle_gamma   90.00
#
_symmetry.space_group_name_H-M   'P 1'
#
loop_
_entity.id
_entity.type
_entity.pdbx_description
1 polymer ?
#
loop_
_entity_poly.entity_id
_entity_poly.type
_entity_poly.pdbx_seq_one_letter_code
_entity_poly.pdbx_strand_id
1 'polypeptide(L)' 'MTQSFISIKKFIKEPYSKILGYPKASSRQLQSRISELEKLKIKSISFTGQTAIGSLQILGKGYVG' A
#
# COMPACT_ATOMS: atom_id res chain seq x y z
N MET A 1 10.72 10.30 -14.31
CA MET A 1 9.54 10.28 -13.43
C MET A 1 10.04 10.11 -12.01
N THR A 2 9.72 11.03 -11.10
CA THR A 2 10.17 10.97 -9.71
C THR A 2 9.47 9.82 -9.00
N GLN A 3 10.20 8.78 -8.61
CA GLN A 3 9.65 7.68 -7.82
C GLN A 3 9.46 8.15 -6.37
N SER A 4 8.20 8.30 -5.96
CA SER A 4 7.85 8.70 -4.59
C SER A 4 7.79 7.47 -3.70
N PHE A 5 8.87 7.23 -2.95
CA PHE A 5 8.93 6.15 -1.97
C PHE A 5 8.15 6.52 -0.70
N ILE A 6 7.13 5.72 -0.38
CA ILE A 6 6.32 5.88 0.82
C ILE A 6 6.81 4.88 1.87
N SER A 7 7.16 5.36 3.06
CA SER A 7 7.55 4.47 4.17
C SER A 7 6.39 3.57 4.60
N ILE A 8 6.68 2.30 4.86
CA ILE A 8 5.68 1.29 5.29
C ILE A 8 4.87 1.73 6.52
N LYS A 9 5.45 2.56 7.39
CA LYS A 9 4.77 3.09 8.59
C LYS A 9 3.61 4.03 8.27
N LYS A 10 3.63 4.68 7.11
CA LYS A 10 2.55 5.59 6.67
C LYS A 10 1.29 4.83 6.23
N PHE A 11 1.40 3.53 5.95
CA PHE A 11 0.27 2.71 5.49
C PHE A 11 -0.73 2.31 6.57
N ILE A 12 -0.47 2.63 7.85
CA ILE A 12 -1.47 2.49 8.91
C ILE A 12 -2.57 3.55 8.75
N LYS A 13 -2.22 4.70 8.17
CA LYS A 13 -3.09 5.88 8.11
C LYS A 13 -3.68 6.06 6.72
N GLU A 14 -4.88 6.64 6.70
CA GLU A 14 -5.49 7.14 5.47
C GLU A 14 -4.62 8.23 4.82
N PRO A 15 -4.54 8.29 3.49
CA PRO A 15 -5.25 7.45 2.52
C PRO A 15 -4.54 6.12 2.18
N TYR A 16 -3.30 5.91 2.64
CA TYR A 16 -2.46 4.77 2.25
C TYR A 16 -2.93 3.41 2.82
N SER A 17 -3.66 3.43 3.94
CA SER A 17 -4.32 2.25 4.51
C SER A 17 -5.26 1.56 3.54
N LYS A 18 -5.93 2.31 2.66
CA LYS A 18 -6.81 1.75 1.62
C LYS A 18 -6.06 0.93 0.59
N ILE A 19 -4.75 1.08 0.48
CA ILE A 19 -3.91 0.35 -0.46
C ILE A 19 -3.63 -1.06 0.06
N LEU A 20 -3.04 -1.17 1.25
CA LEU A 20 -2.69 -2.48 1.85
C LEU A 20 -3.94 -3.25 2.30
N GLY A 21 -5.02 -2.53 2.57
CA GLY A 21 -6.26 -3.05 3.11
C GLY A 21 -7.43 -3.07 2.13
N TYR A 22 -7.21 -2.98 0.82
CA TYR A 22 -8.29 -2.91 -0.15
C TYR A 22 -9.19 -4.17 -0.13
N PRO A 23 -10.53 -4.05 -0.29
CA PRO A 23 -11.32 -2.81 -0.32
C PRO A 23 -11.65 -2.25 1.07
N LYS A 24 -11.60 -3.09 2.10
CA LYS A 24 -11.78 -2.73 3.51
C LYS A 24 -10.80 -3.55 4.37
N ALA A 25 -10.14 -2.89 5.30
CA ALA A 25 -9.32 -3.55 6.31
C ALA A 25 -9.56 -2.96 7.69
N SER A 26 -9.48 -3.83 8.69
CA SER A 26 -9.38 -3.44 10.08
C SER A 26 -7.96 -2.98 10.43
N SER A 27 -7.83 -2.19 11.49
CA SER A 27 -6.53 -1.79 12.06
C SER A 27 -5.63 -3.00 12.35
N ARG A 28 -6.20 -4.12 12.83
CA ARG A 28 -5.48 -5.37 13.09
C ARG A 28 -4.89 -5.98 11.82
N GLN A 29 -5.67 -6.01 10.73
CA GLN A 29 -5.18 -6.52 9.44
C GLN A 29 -4.05 -5.64 8.89
N LEU A 30 -4.18 -4.32 8.97
CA LEU A 30 -3.14 -3.39 8.52
C LEU A 30 -1.83 -3.57 9.31
N GLN A 31 -1.92 -3.72 10.64
CA GLN A 31 -0.75 -3.99 11.47
C GLN A 31 -0.09 -5.34 11.10
N SER A 32 -0.88 -6.39 10.87
CA SER A 32 -0.33 -7.68 10.43
C SER A 32 0.43 -7.56 9.11
N ARG A 33 -0.12 -6.83 8.13
CA ARG A 33 0.53 -6.60 6.84
C ARG A 33 1.82 -5.80 6.96
N ILE A 34 1.85 -4.78 7.82
CA ILE A 34 3.09 -4.01 8.04
C ILE A 34 4.15 -4.86 8.73
N SER A 35 3.76 -5.67 9.73
CA SER A 35 4.67 -6.62 10.37
C SER A 35 5.26 -7.64 9.38
N GLU A 36 4.47 -8.10 8.40
CA GLU A 36 4.97 -8.96 7.31
C GLU A 36 6.01 -8.22 6.45
N LEU A 37 5.73 -6.97 6.05
CA LEU A 37 6.67 -6.13 5.30
C LEU A 37 7.97 -5.86 6.08
N GLU A 38 7.88 -5.63 7.39
CA GLU A 38 9.03 -5.44 8.28
C GLU A 38 9.89 -6.71 8.38
N LYS A 39 9.25 -7.89 8.50
CA LYS A 39 9.96 -9.19 8.49
C LYS A 39 10.73 -9.42 7.19
N LEU A 40 10.18 -8.95 6.07
CA LEU A 40 10.83 -8.98 4.76
C LEU A 40 11.90 -7.88 4.58
N LYS A 41 12.16 -7.07 5.62
CA LYS A 41 13.12 -5.94 5.61
C LYS A 41 12.75 -4.84 4.60
N ILE A 42 11.47 -4.73 4.23
CA ILE A 42 10.98 -3.68 3.32
C ILE A 42 10.82 -2.38 4.12
N LYS A 43 11.46 -1.30 3.66
CA LYS A 43 11.42 0.02 4.34
C LYS A 43 10.43 1.01 3.70
N SER A 44 10.27 0.91 2.39
CA SER A 44 9.45 1.81 1.59
C SER A 44 8.97 1.15 0.31
N ILE A 45 7.80 1.60 -0.15
CA ILE A 45 7.16 1.11 -1.37
C ILE A 45 6.94 2.32 -2.28
N SER A 46 7.30 2.21 -3.56
CA SER A 46 6.93 3.17 -4.59
C SER A 46 5.82 2.54 -5.44
N PHE A 47 4.79 3.31 -5.70
CA PHE A 47 3.73 2.90 -6.62
C PHE A 47 3.93 3.54 -7.99
N THR A 48 3.61 2.78 -9.03
CA THR A 48 3.72 3.20 -10.42
C THR A 48 2.54 2.63 -11.19
N GLY A 49 1.87 3.44 -11.98
CA GLY A 49 0.72 3.00 -12.78
C GLY A 49 -0.27 4.14 -13.02
N GLN A 50 -1.10 3.97 -14.05
CA GLN A 50 -2.12 4.96 -14.44
C GLN A 50 -3.42 4.80 -13.64
N THR A 51 -3.61 3.66 -12.98
CA THR A 51 -4.86 3.35 -12.26
C THR A 51 -4.79 3.88 -10.84
N ALA A 52 -5.89 4.44 -10.35
CA ALA A 52 -5.99 4.99 -9.01
C ALA A 52 -6.92 4.18 -8.10
N ILE A 53 -6.61 4.09 -6.80
CA ILE A 53 -7.57 3.74 -5.76
C ILE A 53 -7.91 5.04 -5.04
N GLY A 54 -9.11 5.58 -5.29
CA GLY A 54 -9.49 6.92 -4.82
C GLY A 54 -8.62 8.00 -5.46
N SER A 55 -7.97 8.84 -4.64
CA SER A 55 -7.05 9.90 -5.09
C SER A 55 -5.59 9.47 -5.26
N LEU A 56 -5.27 8.22 -4.95
CA LEU A 56 -3.91 7.69 -5.00
C LEU A 56 -3.72 6.94 -6.33
N GLN A 57 -2.68 7.25 -7.10
CA GLN A 57 -2.30 6.51 -8.32
C GLN A 57 -1.43 5.30 -7.93
N ILE A 58 -1.93 4.08 -8.13
CA ILE A 58 -1.37 2.88 -7.45
C ILE A 58 -1.33 1.60 -8.28
N LEU A 59 -2.16 1.45 -9.32
CA LEU A 59 -2.37 0.15 -9.95
C LEU A 59 -1.80 0.06 -11.36
N GLY A 60 -0.72 -0.72 -11.49
CA GLY A 60 -0.49 -1.56 -12.65
C GLY A 60 -1.31 -2.85 -12.51
N LYS A 61 -1.88 -3.35 -13.60
CA LYS A 61 -2.92 -4.40 -13.63
C LYS A 61 -2.56 -5.64 -12.79
N GLY A 62 -3.37 -5.95 -11.78
CA GLY A 62 -3.40 -7.24 -11.09
C GLY A 62 -4.78 -7.86 -11.29
N TYR A 63 -4.88 -8.81 -12.22
CA TYR A 63 -6.06 -9.64 -12.48
C TYR A 63 -6.09 -10.80 -11.47
N VAL A 64 -7.24 -11.05 -10.86
CA VAL A 64 -7.53 -12.31 -10.16
C VAL A 64 -8.74 -12.89 -10.88
N GLY A 65 -8.50 -13.98 -11.61
CA GLY A 65 -9.57 -14.80 -12.20
C GLY A 65 -10.24 -15.67 -11.15
#